data_AF-A0A5J4P5J2-F1
#
_entry.id   AF-A0A5J4P5J2-F1
#
_cell.length_a   1.000
_cell.length_b   1.000
_cell.length_c   1.000
_cell.angle_alpha   90.00
_cell.angle_beta   90.00
_cell.angle_gamma   90.00
#
_symmetry.space_group_name_H-M   'P 1'
#
loop_
_entity.id
_entity.type
_entity.pdbx_description
1 polymer ?
#
loop_
_entity_poly.entity_id
_entity_poly.type
_entity_poly.pdbx_seq_one_letter_code
_entity_poly.pdbx_strand_id
1 'polypeptide(L)' 'EVTFDEKVTHFITGKLDKETADKDEYFFQQLWRGYFKSIAIKERINPRLHRQNMPVRYWKHLTEKR' A
#
# COMPACT_ATOMS: atom_id res chain seq x y z
N GLU A 1 -8.83 22.63 16.69
CA GLU A 1 -7.82 21.66 16.18
C GLU A 1 -8.43 20.28 16.28
N VAL A 2 -8.24 19.43 15.27
CA VAL A 2 -8.74 18.04 15.32
C VAL A 2 -7.60 17.18 15.85
N THR A 3 -7.63 16.90 17.15
CA THR A 3 -6.75 15.94 17.79
C THR A 3 -7.46 14.58 17.83
N PHE A 4 -6.90 13.61 17.11
CA PHE A 4 -7.34 12.22 17.23
C PHE A 4 -6.77 11.66 18.53
N ASP A 5 -7.64 11.39 19.51
CA ASP A 5 -7.24 10.78 20.80
C ASP A 5 -6.78 9.33 20.63
N GLU A 6 -7.27 8.65 19.60
CA GLU A 6 -7.00 7.24 19.38
C GLU A 6 -5.72 7.06 18.56
N LYS A 7 -4.73 6.39 19.16
CA LYS A 7 -3.56 5.88 18.43
C LYS A 7 -3.97 4.70 17.57
N VAL A 8 -4.54 4.99 16.41
CA VAL A 8 -5.00 3.90 15.54
C VAL A 8 -3.79 3.18 14.95
N THR A 9 -3.70 1.89 15.25
CA THR A 9 -2.55 1.02 14.94
C THR A 9 -2.26 0.92 13.44
N HIS A 10 -3.28 1.16 12.60
CA HIS A 10 -3.15 1.16 11.14
C HIS A 10 -2.28 2.31 10.61
N PHE A 11 -2.21 3.45 11.30
CA PHE A 11 -1.32 4.55 10.90
C PHE A 11 0.16 4.20 11.07
N ILE A 12 0.46 3.31 12.02
CA ILE A 12 1.83 2.85 12.29
C ILE A 12 2.16 1.71 11.34
N THR A 13 1.34 0.66 11.33
CA THR A 13 1.58 -0.58 10.59
C THR A 13 1.33 -0.48 9.08
N GLY A 14 0.56 0.53 8.65
CA GLY A 14 0.12 0.69 7.27
C GLY A 14 -0.93 -0.32 6.81
N LYS A 15 -1.36 -1.23 7.71
CA LYS A 15 -2.37 -2.24 7.44
C LYS A 15 -3.70 -1.75 7.98
N LEU A 16 -4.69 -1.62 7.10
CA LEU A 16 -6.07 -1.47 7.51
C LEU A 16 -6.53 -2.77 8.17
N ASP A 17 -7.27 -2.65 9.26
CA ASP A 17 -7.84 -3.82 9.91
C ASP A 17 -8.96 -4.40 9.06
N LYS A 18 -9.10 -5.72 9.06
CA LYS A 18 -10.09 -6.42 8.21
C LYS A 18 -11.52 -6.08 8.60
N GLU A 19 -11.74 -5.72 9.85
CA GLU A 19 -13.06 -5.35 10.37
C GLU A 19 -13.50 -3.95 9.91
N THR A 20 -12.53 -3.08 9.61
CA THR A 20 -12.78 -1.72 9.09
C THR A 20 -12.75 -1.68 7.57
N ALA A 21 -12.12 -2.66 6.92
CA ALA A 21 -12.02 -2.77 5.48
C ALA A 21 -13.37 -3.10 4.84
N ASP A 22 -13.58 -2.63 3.62
CA ASP A 22 -14.70 -3.08 2.80
C ASP A 22 -14.59 -4.60 2.54
N LYS A 23 -15.72 -5.28 2.39
CA LYS A 23 -15.81 -6.73 2.17
C LYS A 23 -15.02 -7.16 0.93
N ASP A 24 -15.00 -6.30 -0.09
CA ASP A 24 -14.35 -6.56 -1.37
C ASP A 24 -12.91 -6.06 -1.46
N GLU A 25 -12.42 -5.34 -0.44
CA GLU A 25 -11.07 -4.76 -0.43
C GLU A 25 -9.98 -5.82 -0.67
N TYR A 26 -10.15 -7.01 -0.07
CA TYR A 26 -9.23 -8.12 -0.28
C TYR A 26 -9.22 -8.59 -1.75
N PHE A 27 -10.39 -8.64 -2.40
CA PHE A 27 -10.52 -9.05 -3.79
C PHE A 27 -9.82 -8.05 -4.71
N PHE A 28 -10.01 -6.75 -4.50
CA PHE A 28 -9.30 -5.71 -5.25
C PHE A 28 -7.78 -5.75 -5.05
N GLN A 29 -7.30 -6.05 -3.84
CA GLN A 29 -5.87 -6.23 -3.59
C GLN A 29 -5.29 -7.40 -4.39
N GLN A 30 -6.02 -8.52 -4.50
CA GLN A 30 -5.59 -9.66 -5.33
C GLN A 30 -5.54 -9.29 -6.81
N LEU A 31 -6.58 -8.61 -7.32
CA LEU A 31 -6.62 -8.14 -8.70
C LEU A 31 -5.46 -7.21 -9.01
N TRP A 32 -5.18 -6.24 -8.13
CA TRP A 32 -4.08 -5.30 -8.29
C TRP A 32 -2.72 -6.02 -8.36
N ARG A 33 -2.49 -7.00 -7.48
CA ARG A 33 -1.24 -7.79 -7.48
C ARG A 33 -1.08 -8.60 -8.77
N GLY A 34 -2.15 -9.22 -9.25
CA GLY A 34 -2.16 -9.94 -10.52
C GLY A 34 -1.85 -9.02 -11.70
N TYR A 35 -2.55 -7.89 -11.78
CA TYR A 35 -2.33 -6.87 -12.79
C TYR A 35 -0.89 -6.34 -12.78
N PHE A 36 -0.39 -5.88 -11.62
CA PHE A 36 0.95 -5.34 -11.48
C PHE A 36 2.02 -6.34 -11.88
N LYS A 37 1.89 -7.61 -11.46
CA LYS A 37 2.84 -8.67 -11.83
C LYS A 37 2.86 -8.94 -13.34
N SER A 38 1.71 -8.80 -14.01
CA SER A 38 1.61 -9.05 -15.46
C SER A 38 2.18 -7.92 -16.32
N ILE A 39 2.02 -6.67 -15.88
CA ILE A 39 2.42 -5.49 -16.65
C ILE A 39 3.83 -4.99 -16.28
N ALA A 40 4.32 -5.30 -15.08
CA ALA A 40 5.61 -4.83 -14.62
C ALA A 40 6.76 -5.52 -15.36
N ILE A 41 7.62 -4.71 -15.98
CA ILE A 41 8.83 -5.15 -16.67
C ILE A 41 9.98 -5.15 -15.66
N LYS A 42 10.54 -6.33 -15.36
CA LYS A 42 11.55 -6.50 -14.29
C LYS A 42 12.83 -5.71 -14.56
N GLU A 43 13.23 -5.62 -15.81
CA GLU A 43 14.41 -4.90 -16.28
C GLU A 43 14.29 -3.39 -16.11
N ARG A 44 13.05 -2.86 -16.04
CA ARG A 44 12.78 -1.43 -15.86
C ARG A 44 12.67 -1.02 -14.38
N ILE A 45 12.94 -1.92 -13.44
CA ILE A 45 12.90 -1.60 -12.02
C ILE A 45 14.05 -0.64 -11.70
N ASN A 46 13.71 0.62 -11.40
CA ASN A 46 14.66 1.63 -10.94
C ASN A 46 14.32 2.05 -9.50
N PRO A 47 14.98 1.45 -8.49
CA PRO A 47 14.70 1.75 -7.09
C PRO A 47 15.01 3.20 -6.69
N ARG A 48 15.97 3.84 -7.37
CA ARG A 48 16.34 5.24 -7.09
C ARG A 48 15.24 6.20 -7.53
N LEU A 49 14.72 6.01 -8.75
CA LEU A 49 13.61 6.81 -9.27
C LEU A 49 12.33 6.57 -8.45
N HIS A 50 12.04 5.32 -8.08
CA HIS A 50 10.86 5.00 -7.27
C HIS A 50 10.89 5.70 -5.90
N ARG A 51 12.06 5.82 -5.25
CA ARG A 51 12.23 6.60 -4.01
C ARG A 51 12.07 8.11 -4.20
N GLN A 52 12.40 8.63 -5.39
CA GLN A 52 12.21 10.06 -5.71
C GLN A 52 10.74 10.38 -5.95
N ASN A 53 10.02 9.51 -6.66
CA ASN A 53 8.60 9.70 -6.97
C ASN A 53 7.71 9.42 -5.75
N MET A 54 8.09 8.47 -4.89
CA MET A 54 7.33 8.15 -3.69
C MET A 54 8.22 8.02 -2.45
N PRO A 55 8.03 8.86 -1.42
CA PRO A 55 8.71 8.72 -0.15
C PRO A 55 8.47 7.35 0.49
N VAL A 56 9.53 6.74 1.02
CA VAL A 56 9.53 5.38 1.59
C VAL A 56 8.50 5.21 2.70
N ARG A 57 8.18 6.28 3.45
CA ARG A 57 7.19 6.26 4.54
C ARG A 57 5.81 5.76 4.09
N TYR A 58 5.45 5.95 2.82
CA TYR A 58 4.14 5.54 2.28
C TYR A 58 4.14 4.14 1.68
N TRP A 59 5.30 3.52 1.48
CA TRP A 59 5.37 2.21 0.83
C TRP A 59 4.62 1.12 1.61
N LYS A 60 4.49 1.30 2.93
CA LYS A 60 3.70 0.42 3.80
C LYS A 60 2.21 0.35 3.44
N HIS A 61 1.69 1.35 2.72
CA HIS A 61 0.31 1.40 2.25
C HIS A 61 0.15 0.92 0.80
N LEU A 62 1.25 0.70 0.07
CA LEU A 62 1.19 0.24 -1.32
C LEU A 62 0.86 -1.25 -1.41
N THR A 63 -0.20 -1.56 -2.13
CA THR A 63 -0.66 -2.92 -2.40
C THR A 63 0.32 -3.72 -3.28
N GLU A 64 1.09 -3.05 -4.15
CA GLU A 64 2.13 -3.65 -5.01
C GLU A 64 3.45 -3.97 -4.29
N LYS A 65 3.73 -3.31 -3.17
CA LYS A 65 4.96 -3.53 -2.37
C LYS A 65 4.76 -4.47 -1.19
N ARG A 66 3.50 -4.83 -0.91
CA ARG A 66 3.07 -5.67 0.20
C ARG A 66 2.89 -7.12 -0.22
#